data_AF-A0A949Z3M0-F1
#
_entry.id   AF-A0A949Z3M0-F1
#
_cell.length_a   1.000
_cell.length_b   1.000
_cell.length_c   1.000
_cell.angle_alpha   90.00
_cell.angle_beta   90.00
_cell.angle_gamma   90.00
#
_symmetry.space_group_name_H-M   'P 1'
#
loop_
_entity.id
_entity.type
_entity.pdbx_description
1 polymer ?
#
loop_
_entity_poly.entity_id
_entity_poly.type
_entity_poly.pdbx_seq_one_letter_code
_entity_poly.pdbx_strand_id
1 'polypeptide(L)'
;MASPIDRLRNIVAQLRSPEGCPWDREQTHQSLKPHLVEECYELVDAIDAADDEEMKEELGDLLLQVVLHSQMASEEKRFDMDDVATIIADKLVHRHPHVFGENRLPDSAAVLKQWEVIKRAEKQERRSALDGVPKALPALARAQKVQTKAARVGFDWSEADGALAKVREELREMESAPENRLQEELGDLLFSIVNFARKKELDAEHLLNQATAKFALRFKEMERLAEDRGLEFGSLTPPQQDRLWEETKGRDPARLATSPDGRDALPH
;
A
#
# COMPACT_ATOMS: atom_id res chain seq x y z
N MET A 1 -10.87 -27.70 -22.34
CA MET A 1 -9.55 -27.35 -21.80
C MET A 1 -9.79 -26.74 -20.43
N ALA A 2 -9.04 -27.15 -19.40
CA ALA A 2 -9.13 -26.53 -18.08
C ALA A 2 -8.76 -25.04 -18.21
N SER A 3 -9.47 -24.14 -17.52
CA SER A 3 -9.13 -22.71 -17.56
C SER A 3 -7.73 -22.49 -16.96
N PRO A 4 -7.05 -21.36 -17.28
CA PRO A 4 -5.79 -21.01 -16.62
C PRO A 4 -5.88 -21.00 -15.08
N ILE A 5 -7.05 -20.60 -14.54
CA ILE A 5 -7.32 -20.64 -13.10
C ILE A 5 -7.39 -22.07 -12.57
N ASP A 6 -8.09 -22.98 -13.27
CA ASP A 6 -8.14 -24.39 -12.88
C ASP A 6 -6.75 -25.04 -12.95
N ARG A 7 -5.95 -24.66 -13.95
CA ARG A 7 -4.54 -25.10 -14.03
C ARG A 7 -3.75 -24.66 -12.81
N LEU A 8 -3.88 -23.39 -12.37
CA LEU A 8 -3.21 -22.90 -11.17
C LEU A 8 -3.66 -23.65 -9.91
N ARG A 9 -4.97 -23.84 -9.71
CA ARG A 9 -5.53 -24.65 -8.61
C ARG A 9 -4.91 -26.04 -8.56
N ASN A 10 -4.87 -26.71 -9.70
CA ASN A 10 -4.31 -28.07 -9.80
C ASN A 10 -2.79 -28.11 -9.52
N ILE A 11 -2.04 -27.10 -9.97
CA ILE A 11 -0.60 -27.00 -9.68
C ILE A 11 -0.39 -26.85 -8.17
N VAL A 12 -1.10 -25.93 -7.51
CA VAL A 12 -0.95 -25.70 -6.07
C VAL A 12 -1.36 -26.93 -5.26
N ALA A 13 -2.45 -27.60 -5.64
CA ALA A 13 -2.87 -28.86 -5.03
C ALA A 13 -1.82 -29.97 -5.18
N GLN A 14 -1.18 -30.08 -6.35
CA GLN A 14 -0.10 -31.04 -6.59
C GLN A 14 1.16 -30.69 -5.78
N LEU A 15 1.54 -29.42 -5.71
CA LEU A 15 2.69 -28.96 -4.93
C LEU A 15 2.53 -29.28 -3.45
N ARG A 16 1.32 -29.19 -2.91
CA ARG A 16 1.02 -29.47 -1.50
C ARG A 16 0.63 -30.93 -1.21
N SER A 17 0.60 -31.80 -2.21
CA SER A 17 0.29 -33.22 -2.01
C SER A 17 1.37 -33.94 -1.17
N PRO A 18 1.09 -35.13 -0.62
CA PRO A 18 2.10 -35.94 0.07
C PRO A 18 3.35 -36.21 -0.78
N GLU A 19 3.18 -36.36 -2.09
CA GLU A 19 4.24 -36.55 -3.10
C GLU A 19 4.76 -35.24 -3.69
N GLY A 20 4.20 -34.10 -3.28
CA GLY A 20 4.53 -32.77 -3.75
C GLY A 20 5.82 -32.20 -3.14
N CYS A 21 5.99 -30.89 -3.31
CA CYS A 21 7.13 -30.15 -2.83
C CYS A 21 7.12 -30.07 -1.29
N PRO A 22 8.20 -30.49 -0.59
CA PRO A 22 8.26 -30.39 0.87
C PRO A 22 8.12 -28.97 1.40
N TRP A 23 8.70 -27.99 0.69
CA TRP A 23 8.66 -26.57 1.06
C TRP A 23 7.25 -25.98 0.96
N ASP A 24 6.51 -26.30 -0.11
CA ASP A 24 5.13 -25.85 -0.24
C ASP A 24 4.23 -26.49 0.81
N ARG A 25 4.45 -27.77 1.14
CA ARG A 25 3.64 -28.51 2.12
C ARG A 25 3.84 -28.03 3.56
N GLU A 26 5.04 -27.60 3.94
CA GLU A 26 5.29 -27.07 5.29
C GLU A 26 4.74 -25.65 5.50
N GLN A 27 4.35 -24.95 4.43
CA GLN A 27 3.74 -23.62 4.56
C GLN A 27 2.42 -23.68 5.32
N THR A 28 2.19 -22.64 6.11
CA THR A 28 0.99 -22.40 6.91
C THR A 28 0.43 -21.01 6.59
N HIS A 29 -0.80 -20.74 7.02
CA HIS A 29 -1.35 -19.38 6.93
C HIS A 29 -0.45 -18.33 7.58
N GLN A 30 0.26 -18.71 8.64
CA GLN A 30 1.11 -17.80 9.42
C GLN A 30 2.45 -17.54 8.75
N SER A 31 3.07 -18.56 8.13
CA SER A 31 4.35 -18.43 7.44
C SER A 31 4.23 -17.63 6.15
N LEU A 32 3.07 -17.66 5.49
CA LEU A 32 2.83 -16.90 4.25
C LEU A 32 2.45 -15.42 4.44
N LYS A 33 2.14 -14.96 5.67
CA LYS A 33 1.75 -13.56 5.91
C LYS A 33 2.79 -12.54 5.44
N PRO A 34 4.11 -12.72 5.69
CA PRO A 34 5.10 -11.75 5.23
C PRO A 34 5.13 -11.64 3.71
N HIS A 35 5.12 -12.78 3.01
CA HIS A 35 5.07 -12.84 1.54
C HIS A 35 3.84 -12.12 0.99
N LEU A 36 2.64 -12.39 1.52
CA LEU A 36 1.44 -11.67 1.09
C LEU A 36 1.56 -10.13 1.21
N VAL A 37 2.25 -9.63 2.23
CA VAL A 37 2.50 -8.19 2.39
C VAL A 37 3.53 -7.71 1.37
N GLU A 38 4.59 -8.49 1.12
CA GLU A 38 5.62 -8.24 0.11
C GLU A 38 5.01 -8.09 -1.29
N GLU A 39 4.27 -9.10 -1.77
CA GLU A 39 3.60 -9.06 -3.09
C GLU A 39 2.63 -7.87 -3.22
N CYS A 40 2.00 -7.44 -2.11
CA CYS A 40 1.13 -6.26 -2.14
C CYS A 40 1.90 -4.97 -2.39
N TYR A 41 3.14 -4.87 -1.91
CA TYR A 41 4.00 -3.71 -2.15
C TYR A 41 4.69 -3.79 -3.51
N GLU A 42 5.09 -4.98 -3.97
CA GLU A 42 5.65 -5.15 -5.31
C GLU A 42 4.59 -4.80 -6.38
N LEU A 43 3.33 -5.19 -6.20
CA LEU A 43 2.24 -4.71 -7.05
C LEU A 43 2.09 -3.17 -7.02
N VAL A 44 2.23 -2.54 -5.85
CA VAL A 44 2.17 -1.08 -5.74
C VAL A 44 3.31 -0.44 -6.52
N ASP A 45 4.53 -0.98 -6.42
CA ASP A 45 5.70 -0.50 -7.16
C ASP A 45 5.49 -0.66 -8.67
N ALA A 46 4.94 -1.78 -9.14
CA ALA A 46 4.61 -1.99 -10.55
C ALA A 46 3.56 -0.99 -11.08
N ILE A 47 2.52 -0.69 -10.28
CA ILE A 47 1.51 0.34 -10.60
C ILE A 47 2.16 1.72 -10.70
N ASP A 48 3.03 2.08 -9.75
CA ASP A 48 3.70 3.37 -9.70
C ASP A 48 4.69 3.55 -10.86
N ALA A 49 5.34 2.46 -11.29
CA ALA A 49 6.21 2.42 -12.45
C ALA A 49 5.46 2.46 -13.79
N ALA A 50 4.13 2.27 -13.78
CA ALA A 50 3.31 2.04 -14.97
C ALA A 50 3.85 0.90 -15.85
N ASP A 51 4.39 -0.15 -15.21
CA ASP A 51 4.92 -1.34 -15.88
C ASP A 51 3.83 -2.42 -15.93
N ASP A 52 3.18 -2.55 -17.08
CA ASP A 52 2.10 -3.51 -17.29
C ASP A 52 2.58 -4.97 -17.25
N GLU A 53 3.85 -5.26 -17.57
CA GLU A 53 4.38 -6.62 -17.50
C GLU A 53 4.63 -7.02 -16.05
N GLU A 54 5.31 -6.18 -15.28
CA GLU A 54 5.53 -6.40 -13.85
C GLU A 54 4.18 -6.48 -13.13
N MET A 55 3.24 -5.56 -13.43
CA MET A 55 1.91 -5.57 -12.80
C MET A 55 1.17 -6.89 -13.01
N LYS A 56 1.33 -7.53 -14.18
CA LYS A 56 0.73 -8.85 -14.44
C LYS A 56 1.40 -9.96 -13.64
N GLU A 57 2.72 -9.89 -13.45
CA GLU A 57 3.48 -10.84 -12.62
C GLU A 57 3.00 -10.75 -11.16
N GLU A 58 3.00 -9.54 -10.59
CA GLU A 58 2.61 -9.28 -9.20
C GLU A 58 1.13 -9.58 -8.91
N LEU A 59 0.23 -9.32 -9.87
CA LEU A 59 -1.16 -9.77 -9.76
C LEU A 59 -1.26 -11.30 -9.77
N GLY A 60 -0.36 -11.98 -10.48
CA GLY A 60 -0.21 -13.43 -10.48
C GLY A 60 0.23 -13.97 -9.12
N ASP A 61 1.18 -13.32 -8.47
CA ASP A 61 1.70 -13.74 -7.16
C ASP A 61 0.69 -13.47 -6.04
N LEU A 62 -0.02 -12.35 -6.07
CA LEU A 62 -1.18 -12.14 -5.20
C LEU A 62 -2.27 -13.18 -5.41
N LEU A 63 -2.53 -13.57 -6.67
CA LEU A 63 -3.47 -14.65 -6.97
C LEU A 63 -2.97 -15.99 -6.41
N LEU A 64 -1.67 -16.29 -6.52
CA LEU A 64 -1.06 -17.48 -5.92
C LEU A 64 -1.26 -17.51 -4.40
N GLN A 65 -1.09 -16.39 -3.69
CA GLN A 65 -1.35 -16.30 -2.25
C GLN A 65 -2.81 -16.66 -1.91
N VAL A 66 -3.78 -16.17 -2.69
CA VAL A 66 -5.21 -16.51 -2.52
C VAL A 66 -5.44 -18.02 -2.73
N VAL A 67 -4.84 -18.61 -3.76
CA VAL A 67 -4.97 -20.05 -4.05
C VAL A 67 -4.31 -20.89 -2.96
N LEU A 68 -3.11 -20.55 -2.49
CA LEU A 68 -2.41 -21.26 -1.41
C LEU A 68 -3.21 -21.25 -0.11
N HIS A 69 -3.72 -20.09 0.32
CA HIS A 69 -4.56 -20.01 1.51
C HIS A 69 -5.87 -20.80 1.37
N SER A 70 -6.49 -20.77 0.19
CA SER A 70 -7.71 -21.53 -0.08
C SER A 70 -7.44 -23.04 -0.09
N GLN A 71 -6.31 -23.46 -0.66
CA GLN A 71 -5.89 -24.86 -0.68
C GLN A 71 -5.63 -25.39 0.75
N MET A 72 -4.90 -24.64 1.58
CA MET A 72 -4.69 -24.99 3.01
C MET A 72 -6.00 -25.08 3.80
N ALA A 73 -6.93 -24.16 3.57
CA ALA A 73 -8.23 -24.19 4.22
C ALA A 73 -9.08 -25.39 3.76
N SER A 74 -8.96 -25.78 2.50
CA SER A 74 -9.64 -26.94 1.92
C SER A 74 -9.07 -28.25 2.48
N GLU A 75 -7.76 -28.35 2.66
CA GLU A 75 -7.08 -29.49 3.31
C GLU A 75 -7.65 -29.74 4.73
N GLU A 76 -8.02 -28.67 5.43
CA GLU A 76 -8.63 -28.69 6.76
C GLU A 76 -10.17 -28.74 6.74
N LYS A 77 -10.80 -28.87 5.56
CA LYS A 77 -12.26 -28.89 5.36
C LYS A 77 -12.98 -27.65 5.93
N ARG A 78 -12.35 -26.48 5.86
CA ARG A 78 -12.92 -25.22 6.36
C ARG A 78 -13.64 -24.42 5.28
N PHE A 79 -12.97 -24.16 4.17
CA PHE A 79 -13.50 -23.48 2.98
C PHE A 79 -12.53 -23.72 1.80
N ASP A 80 -12.98 -23.45 0.59
CA ASP A 80 -12.14 -23.52 -0.61
C ASP A 80 -12.14 -22.19 -1.42
N MET A 81 -11.53 -22.23 -2.61
CA MET A 81 -11.43 -21.06 -3.48
C MET A 81 -12.79 -20.63 -4.04
N ASP A 82 -13.72 -21.56 -4.26
CA ASP A 82 -15.05 -21.27 -4.79
C ASP A 82 -15.92 -20.60 -3.72
N ASP A 83 -15.76 -20.98 -2.44
CA ASP A 83 -16.35 -20.27 -1.30
C ASP A 83 -15.85 -18.81 -1.24
N VAL A 84 -14.54 -18.59 -1.37
CA VAL A 84 -13.93 -17.24 -1.37
C VAL A 84 -14.49 -16.39 -2.51
N ALA A 85 -14.55 -16.95 -3.72
CA ALA A 85 -15.08 -16.28 -4.91
C ALA A 85 -16.57 -15.95 -4.76
N THR A 86 -17.36 -16.88 -4.22
CA THR A 86 -18.80 -16.70 -3.97
C THR A 86 -19.04 -15.56 -2.98
N ILE A 87 -18.31 -15.55 -1.85
CA ILE A 87 -18.44 -14.51 -0.82
C ILE A 87 -18.16 -13.11 -1.37
N ILE A 88 -17.15 -12.94 -2.24
CA ILE A 88 -16.84 -11.63 -2.82
C ILE A 88 -17.84 -11.27 -3.92
N ALA A 89 -18.25 -12.22 -4.76
CA ALA A 89 -19.23 -11.99 -5.82
C ALA A 89 -20.59 -11.54 -5.26
N ASP A 90 -21.14 -12.28 -4.30
CA ASP A 90 -22.42 -11.95 -3.65
C ASP A 90 -22.37 -10.59 -2.96
N LYS A 91 -21.25 -10.30 -2.28
CA LYS A 91 -21.01 -9.01 -1.64
C LYS A 91 -20.94 -7.86 -2.65
N LEU A 92 -20.31 -8.06 -3.80
CA LEU A 92 -20.24 -7.05 -4.86
C LEU A 92 -21.61 -6.81 -5.47
N VAL A 93 -22.38 -7.86 -5.76
CA VAL A 93 -23.76 -7.74 -6.27
C VAL A 93 -24.64 -6.99 -5.27
N HIS A 94 -24.59 -7.37 -3.98
CA HIS A 94 -25.35 -6.72 -2.92
C HIS A 94 -25.00 -5.24 -2.75
N ARG A 95 -23.72 -4.88 -2.88
CA ARG A 95 -23.25 -3.49 -2.70
C ARG A 95 -23.40 -2.60 -3.94
N HIS A 96 -23.76 -3.18 -5.09
CA HIS A 96 -24.01 -2.44 -6.33
C HIS A 96 -25.42 -2.67 -6.86
N PRO A 97 -26.47 -2.38 -6.05
CA PRO A 97 -27.85 -2.51 -6.53
C PRO A 97 -28.15 -1.54 -7.68
N HIS A 98 -27.33 -0.51 -7.86
CA HIS A 98 -27.44 0.42 -8.99
C HIS A 98 -26.94 -0.17 -10.33
N VAL A 99 -26.09 -1.20 -10.28
CA VAL A 99 -25.61 -1.95 -11.44
C VAL A 99 -26.50 -3.16 -11.68
N PHE A 100 -26.73 -3.97 -10.63
CA PHE A 100 -27.38 -5.29 -10.71
C PHE A 100 -28.87 -5.29 -10.35
N GLY A 101 -29.44 -4.16 -9.96
CA GLY A 101 -30.87 -3.99 -9.67
C GLY A 101 -31.50 -2.91 -10.55
N GLU A 102 -32.67 -2.43 -10.13
CA GLU A 102 -33.48 -1.47 -10.90
C GLU A 102 -33.16 0.01 -10.61
N ASN A 103 -32.52 0.30 -9.47
CA ASN A 103 -32.19 1.68 -9.12
C ASN A 103 -31.08 2.19 -10.04
N ARG A 104 -31.20 3.39 -10.59
CA ARG A 104 -30.10 4.07 -11.27
C ARG A 104 -29.70 5.28 -10.45
N LEU A 105 -28.42 5.36 -10.09
CA LEU A 105 -27.88 6.51 -9.39
C LEU A 105 -27.26 7.48 -10.41
N PRO A 106 -27.37 8.81 -10.16
CA PRO A 106 -27.00 9.81 -11.15
C PRO A 106 -25.48 10.03 -11.26
N ASP A 107 -24.73 9.77 -10.19
CA ASP A 107 -23.29 10.06 -10.10
C ASP A 107 -22.56 9.19 -9.07
N SER A 108 -21.23 9.29 -9.08
CA SER A 108 -20.33 8.57 -8.16
C SER A 108 -20.52 8.98 -6.69
N ALA A 109 -20.89 10.22 -6.41
CA ALA A 109 -21.12 10.69 -5.04
C ALA A 109 -22.34 10.00 -4.40
N ALA A 110 -23.42 9.85 -5.17
CA ALA A 110 -24.61 9.10 -4.79
C ALA A 110 -24.29 7.61 -4.59
N VAL A 111 -23.46 7.02 -5.46
CA VAL A 111 -22.97 5.64 -5.32
C VAL A 111 -22.19 5.45 -4.02
N LEU A 112 -21.23 6.33 -3.72
CA LEU A 112 -20.44 6.28 -2.48
C LEU A 112 -21.32 6.38 -1.23
N LYS A 113 -22.31 7.27 -1.25
CA LYS A 113 -23.26 7.43 -0.13
C LYS A 113 -24.08 6.16 0.09
N GLN A 114 -24.63 5.57 -0.96
CA GLN A 114 -25.38 4.30 -0.87
C GLN A 114 -24.47 3.16 -0.39
N TRP A 115 -23.26 3.06 -0.92
CA TRP A 115 -22.30 2.02 -0.56
C TRP A 115 -21.94 2.05 0.92
N GLU A 116 -21.72 3.25 1.49
CA GLU A 116 -21.47 3.40 2.93
C GLU A 116 -22.69 3.04 3.78
N VAL A 117 -23.92 3.31 3.33
CA VAL A 117 -25.15 2.89 4.02
C VAL A 117 -25.26 1.37 4.07
N ILE A 118 -25.09 0.68 2.92
CA ILE A 118 -25.15 -0.78 2.84
C ILE A 118 -24.09 -1.42 3.75
N LYS A 119 -22.84 -0.93 3.68
CA LYS A 119 -21.73 -1.43 4.48
C LYS A 119 -21.92 -1.24 5.99
N ARG A 120 -22.68 -0.23 6.41
CA ARG A 120 -23.05 -0.03 7.83
C ARG A 120 -24.10 -1.06 8.26
N ALA A 121 -25.09 -1.33 7.42
CA ALA A 121 -26.15 -2.31 7.72
C ALA A 121 -25.62 -3.75 7.85
N GLU A 122 -24.59 -4.11 7.07
CA GLU A 122 -23.93 -5.42 7.14
C GLU A 122 -23.20 -5.71 8.47
N LYS A 123 -22.90 -4.69 9.29
CA LYS A 123 -22.03 -4.82 10.46
C LYS A 123 -22.80 -4.55 11.75
N GLN A 124 -23.59 -5.53 12.18
CA GLN A 124 -24.51 -5.43 13.33
C GLN A 124 -23.82 -5.40 14.71
N GLU A 125 -22.53 -5.74 14.82
CA GLU A 125 -21.82 -5.84 16.12
C GLU A 125 -20.56 -4.96 16.20
N ARG A 126 -20.71 -3.64 16.10
CA ARG A 126 -19.61 -2.72 16.40
C ARG A 126 -19.91 -1.92 17.64
N ARG A 127 -19.09 -2.11 18.68
CA ARG A 127 -19.17 -1.36 19.94
C ARG A 127 -18.44 -0.03 19.86
N SER A 128 -17.42 0.07 19.00
CA SER A 128 -16.65 1.29 18.75
C SER A 128 -16.71 1.70 17.28
N ALA A 129 -16.69 3.02 17.04
CA ALA A 129 -16.52 3.60 15.71
C ALA A 129 -15.24 3.12 15.02
N LEU A 130 -14.22 2.71 15.79
CA LEU A 130 -12.93 2.24 15.30
C LEU A 130 -12.91 0.74 14.96
N ASP A 131 -13.94 -0.03 15.33
CA ASP A 131 -13.94 -1.49 15.17
C ASP A 131 -13.72 -1.95 13.72
N GLY A 132 -12.83 -2.95 13.56
CA GLY A 132 -12.42 -3.49 12.27
C GLY A 132 -11.41 -2.62 11.51
N VAL A 133 -10.51 -1.92 12.21
CA VAL A 133 -9.21 -1.54 11.63
C VAL A 133 -8.28 -2.73 11.84
N PRO A 134 -7.73 -3.36 10.78
CA PRO A 134 -6.79 -4.46 10.96
C PRO A 134 -5.57 -4.00 11.74
N LYS A 135 -5.17 -4.76 12.77
CA LYS A 135 -3.98 -4.46 13.58
C LYS A 135 -2.68 -4.67 12.81
N ALA A 136 -2.72 -5.50 11.78
CA ALA A 136 -1.58 -5.83 10.92
C ALA A 136 -1.29 -4.78 9.84
N LEU A 137 -2.11 -3.72 9.74
CA LEU A 137 -1.80 -2.63 8.82
C LEU A 137 -0.47 -1.95 9.23
N PRO A 138 0.34 -1.54 8.25
CA PRO A 138 1.44 -0.60 8.45
C PRO A 138 1.01 0.63 9.24
N ALA A 139 1.95 1.24 9.97
CA ALA A 139 1.62 2.23 10.99
C ALA A 139 0.90 3.47 10.42
N LEU A 140 1.33 3.99 9.26
CA LEU A 140 0.72 5.20 8.67
C LEU A 140 -0.65 4.86 8.07
N ALA A 141 -0.75 3.77 7.32
CA ALA A 141 -2.02 3.27 6.79
C ALA A 141 -3.05 3.02 7.92
N ARG A 142 -2.60 2.43 9.04
CA ARG A 142 -3.44 2.18 10.22
C ARG A 142 -3.90 3.49 10.87
N ALA A 143 -3.00 4.44 11.09
CA ALA A 143 -3.30 5.75 11.64
C ALA A 143 -4.33 6.49 10.77
N GLN A 144 -4.11 6.52 9.46
CA GLN A 144 -5.02 7.13 8.49
C GLN A 144 -6.41 6.48 8.51
N LYS A 145 -6.48 5.15 8.64
CA LYS A 145 -7.74 4.40 8.76
C LYS A 145 -8.49 4.75 10.05
N VAL A 146 -7.79 4.84 11.17
CA VAL A 146 -8.36 5.22 12.47
C VAL A 146 -8.94 6.63 12.40
N GLN A 147 -8.18 7.59 11.88
CA GLN A 147 -8.61 8.98 11.72
C GLN A 147 -9.80 9.10 10.77
N THR A 148 -9.80 8.38 9.65
CA THR A 148 -10.94 8.32 8.73
C THR A 148 -12.21 7.81 9.41
N LYS A 149 -12.09 6.84 10.32
CA LYS A 149 -13.23 6.34 11.08
C LYS A 149 -13.70 7.31 12.15
N ALA A 150 -12.79 7.96 12.87
CA ALA A 150 -13.13 8.99 13.83
C ALA A 150 -13.87 10.16 13.16
N ALA A 151 -13.42 10.56 11.97
CA ALA A 151 -14.07 11.61 11.18
C ALA A 151 -15.52 11.29 10.81
N ARG A 152 -15.83 10.02 10.53
CA ARG A 152 -17.19 9.58 10.17
C ARG A 152 -18.22 9.74 11.30
N VAL A 153 -17.77 9.86 12.54
CA VAL A 153 -18.62 10.14 13.72
C VAL A 153 -18.54 11.59 14.17
N GLY A 154 -17.95 12.47 13.35
CA GLY A 154 -17.87 13.92 13.61
C GLY A 154 -16.64 14.35 14.40
N PHE A 155 -15.71 13.45 14.71
CA PHE A 155 -14.43 13.81 15.32
C PHE A 155 -13.39 14.09 14.22
N ASP A 156 -13.47 15.29 13.64
CA ASP A 156 -12.53 15.75 12.63
C ASP A 156 -12.38 17.27 12.63
N TRP A 157 -11.26 17.77 12.13
CA TRP A 157 -11.11 19.19 11.78
C TRP A 157 -12.00 19.53 10.58
N SER A 158 -12.49 20.76 10.48
CA SER A 158 -13.26 21.18 9.30
C SER A 158 -12.38 21.21 8.04
N GLU A 159 -11.17 21.77 8.14
CA GLU A 159 -10.31 22.07 6.98
C GLU A 159 -8.87 21.57 7.17
N ALA A 160 -8.14 21.43 6.06
CA ALA A 160 -6.73 21.02 6.05
C ALA A 160 -5.80 21.97 6.83
N ASP A 161 -6.15 23.26 6.91
CA ASP A 161 -5.37 24.25 7.66
C ASP A 161 -5.39 23.97 9.16
N GLY A 162 -6.50 23.43 9.70
CA GLY A 162 -6.58 23.00 11.09
C GLY A 162 -5.67 21.81 11.38
N ALA A 163 -5.61 20.85 10.46
CA ALA A 163 -4.68 19.72 10.57
C ALA A 163 -3.22 20.17 10.50
N LEU A 164 -2.89 21.14 9.64
CA LEU A 164 -1.53 21.71 9.57
C LEU A 164 -1.17 22.53 10.82
N ALA A 165 -2.13 23.25 11.40
CA ALA A 165 -1.93 23.93 12.67
C ALA A 165 -1.57 22.95 13.78
N LYS A 166 -2.24 21.79 13.84
CA LYS A 166 -1.91 20.73 14.80
C LYS A 166 -0.51 20.15 14.55
N VAL A 167 -0.09 19.92 13.30
CA VAL A 167 1.30 19.53 13.01
C VAL A 167 2.32 20.53 13.59
N ARG A 168 2.05 21.83 13.47
CA ARG A 168 2.94 22.87 14.04
C ARG A 168 2.88 22.92 15.58
N GLU A 169 1.77 22.53 16.17
CA GLU A 169 1.62 22.40 17.62
C GLU A 169 2.46 21.24 18.14
N GLU A 170 2.29 20.03 17.59
CA GLU A 170 3.07 18.85 17.97
C GLU A 170 4.58 19.05 17.77
N LEU A 171 4.98 19.74 16.71
CA LEU A 171 6.39 20.08 16.49
C LEU A 171 6.95 20.94 17.64
N ARG A 172 6.18 21.92 18.12
CA ARG A 172 6.58 22.78 19.24
C ARG A 172 6.58 22.02 20.57
N GLU A 173 5.60 21.13 20.76
CA GLU A 173 5.53 20.26 21.94
C GLU A 173 6.77 19.35 22.00
N MET A 174 7.11 18.70 20.88
CA MET A 174 8.32 17.90 20.70
C MET A 174 9.62 18.69 20.94
N GLU A 175 9.75 19.90 20.39
CA GLU A 175 10.93 20.77 20.60
C GLU A 175 11.12 21.17 22.08
N SER A 176 10.02 21.30 22.82
CA SER A 176 10.02 21.67 24.24
C SER A 176 10.00 20.49 25.21
N ALA A 177 9.92 19.26 24.67
CA ALA A 177 9.69 18.06 25.45
C ALA A 177 10.92 17.70 26.29
N PRO A 178 10.75 17.32 27.57
CA PRO A 178 11.82 16.65 28.29
C PRO A 178 12.09 15.26 27.67
N GLU A 179 13.31 14.75 27.82
CA GLU A 179 13.77 13.49 27.22
C GLU A 179 12.79 12.31 27.45
N ASN A 180 12.19 12.23 28.63
CA ASN A 180 11.26 11.16 29.00
C ASN A 180 9.89 11.23 28.31
N ARG A 181 9.58 12.33 27.60
CA ARG A 181 8.35 12.52 26.81
C ARG A 181 8.62 12.65 25.31
N LEU A 182 9.87 12.82 24.89
CA LEU A 182 10.24 13.00 23.48
C LEU A 182 9.67 11.90 22.56
N GLN A 183 9.66 10.65 23.01
CA GLN A 183 9.10 9.53 22.23
C GLN A 183 7.59 9.65 21.99
N GLU A 184 6.83 10.16 22.97
CA GLU A 184 5.39 10.37 22.88
C GLU A 184 5.09 11.50 21.89
N GLU A 185 5.72 12.66 22.09
CA GLU A 185 5.52 13.86 21.25
C GLU A 185 5.95 13.62 19.79
N LEU A 186 7.01 12.84 19.57
CA LEU A 186 7.41 12.44 18.21
C LEU A 186 6.37 11.52 17.55
N GLY A 187 5.74 10.64 18.34
CA GLY A 187 4.64 9.81 17.89
C GLY A 187 3.41 10.64 17.49
N ASP A 188 3.07 11.64 18.30
CA ASP A 188 1.93 12.53 18.05
C ASP A 188 2.17 13.45 16.85
N LEU A 189 3.42 13.90 16.64
CA LEU A 189 3.83 14.60 15.42
C LEU A 189 3.61 13.73 14.17
N LEU A 190 4.08 12.48 14.18
CA LEU A 190 3.85 11.54 13.07
C LEU A 190 2.36 11.31 12.83
N PHE A 191 1.57 11.10 13.89
CA PHE A 191 0.12 10.92 13.80
C PHE A 191 -0.57 12.15 13.20
N SER A 192 -0.13 13.35 13.57
CA SER A 192 -0.64 14.62 13.03
C SER A 192 -0.28 14.84 11.57
N ILE A 193 0.93 14.45 11.14
CA ILE A 193 1.33 14.48 9.73
C ILE A 193 0.42 13.57 8.89
N VAL A 194 0.13 12.36 9.36
CA VAL A 194 -0.83 11.45 8.69
C VAL A 194 -2.21 12.09 8.56
N ASN A 195 -2.66 12.81 9.60
CA ASN A 195 -3.94 13.50 9.56
C ASN A 195 -3.96 14.64 8.53
N PHE A 196 -2.87 15.38 8.40
CA PHE A 196 -2.72 16.40 7.37
C PHE A 196 -2.73 15.80 5.96
N ALA A 197 -1.98 14.71 5.73
CA ALA A 197 -2.00 13.98 4.46
C ALA A 197 -3.42 13.50 4.10
N ARG A 198 -4.12 12.88 5.05
CA ARG A 198 -5.52 12.46 4.88
C ARG A 198 -6.44 13.63 4.49
N LYS A 199 -6.29 14.79 5.12
CA LYS A 199 -7.08 16.00 4.80
C LYS A 199 -6.79 16.58 3.42
N LYS A 200 -5.63 16.28 2.85
CA LYS A 200 -5.27 16.59 1.47
C LYS A 200 -5.63 15.46 0.50
N GLU A 201 -6.34 14.43 0.97
CA GLU A 201 -6.72 13.24 0.19
C GLU A 201 -5.50 12.47 -0.35
N LEU A 202 -4.38 12.53 0.37
CA LEU A 202 -3.16 11.80 0.05
C LEU A 202 -3.03 10.55 0.93
N ASP A 203 -2.43 9.49 0.39
CA ASP A 203 -2.11 8.28 1.14
C ASP A 203 -0.75 8.43 1.84
N ALA A 204 -0.76 8.48 3.17
CA ALA A 204 0.44 8.76 3.96
C ALA A 204 1.50 7.65 3.88
N GLU A 205 1.08 6.39 3.72
CA GLU A 205 2.00 5.25 3.59
C GLU A 205 2.76 5.35 2.27
N HIS A 206 2.01 5.56 1.19
CA HIS A 206 2.57 5.74 -0.14
C HIS A 206 3.49 6.98 -0.25
N LEU A 207 3.11 8.11 0.37
CA LEU A 207 3.98 9.30 0.39
C LEU A 207 5.36 9.02 1.01
N LEU A 208 5.41 8.26 2.12
CA LEU A 208 6.67 7.92 2.76
C LEU A 208 7.48 6.93 1.92
N ASN A 209 6.81 5.94 1.29
CA ASN A 209 7.46 5.02 0.36
C ASN A 209 8.11 5.78 -0.81
N GLN A 210 7.39 6.70 -1.46
CA GLN A 210 7.94 7.53 -2.54
C GLN A 210 9.13 8.39 -2.09
N ALA A 211 9.05 8.98 -0.90
CA ALA A 211 10.15 9.75 -0.34
C ALA A 211 11.40 8.88 -0.09
N THR A 212 11.18 7.65 0.39
CA THR A 212 12.21 6.65 0.67
C THR A 212 12.86 6.15 -0.62
N ALA A 213 12.06 5.79 -1.63
CA ALA A 213 12.54 5.39 -2.95
C ALA A 213 13.38 6.49 -3.60
N LYS A 214 12.91 7.74 -3.56
CA LYS A 214 13.67 8.90 -4.06
C LYS A 214 15.00 9.09 -3.33
N PHE A 215 15.03 8.88 -2.01
CA PHE A 215 16.28 8.93 -1.24
C PHE A 215 17.24 7.81 -1.68
N ALA A 216 16.76 6.57 -1.79
CA ALA A 216 17.55 5.42 -2.20
C ALA A 216 18.14 5.60 -3.61
N LEU A 217 17.34 6.07 -4.58
CA LEU A 217 17.80 6.38 -5.94
C LEU A 217 18.91 7.43 -5.94
N ARG A 218 18.75 8.51 -5.18
CA ARG A 218 19.77 9.56 -5.07
C ARG A 218 21.04 9.05 -4.41
N PHE A 219 20.91 8.22 -3.38
CA PHE A 219 22.07 7.65 -2.70
C PHE A 219 22.87 6.74 -3.64
N LYS A 220 22.19 5.85 -4.40
CA LYS A 220 22.83 5.03 -5.44
C LYS A 220 23.56 5.87 -6.50
N GLU A 221 22.95 6.98 -6.94
CA GLU A 221 23.62 7.89 -7.89
C GLU A 221 24.82 8.59 -7.26
N MET A 222 24.78 8.93 -5.97
CA MET A 222 25.95 9.47 -5.27
C MET A 222 27.10 8.46 -5.20
N GLU A 223 26.81 7.19 -4.93
CA GLU A 223 27.80 6.11 -4.95
C GLU A 223 28.42 5.98 -6.34
N ARG A 224 27.59 5.97 -7.39
CA ARG A 224 28.04 5.93 -8.79
C ARG A 224 28.91 7.13 -9.15
N LEU A 225 28.52 8.34 -8.74
CA LEU A 225 29.31 9.57 -8.98
C LEU A 225 30.65 9.56 -8.23
N ALA A 226 30.70 8.99 -7.03
CA ALA A 226 31.95 8.82 -6.29
C ALA A 226 32.87 7.83 -7.03
N GLU A 227 32.32 6.68 -7.45
CA GLU A 227 33.05 5.67 -8.21
C GLU A 227 33.60 6.20 -9.53
N ASP A 228 32.78 6.92 -10.32
CA ASP A 228 33.20 7.60 -11.56
C ASP A 228 34.39 8.55 -11.35
N ARG A 229 34.53 9.09 -10.14
CA ARG A 229 35.61 10.01 -9.74
C ARG A 229 36.80 9.29 -9.11
N GLY A 230 36.77 7.96 -9.04
CA GLY A 230 37.78 7.16 -8.35
C GLY A 230 37.81 7.38 -6.84
N LEU A 231 36.68 7.80 -6.25
CA LEU A 231 36.52 8.04 -4.82
C LEU A 231 35.77 6.87 -4.18
N GLU A 232 36.17 6.50 -2.96
CA GLU A 232 35.44 5.53 -2.14
C GLU A 232 34.43 6.28 -1.26
N PHE A 233 33.13 6.00 -1.41
CA PHE A 233 32.06 6.79 -0.81
C PHE A 233 32.14 6.84 0.73
N GLY A 234 32.52 5.74 1.38
CA GLY A 234 32.64 5.64 2.83
C GLY A 234 33.78 6.51 3.41
N SER A 235 34.78 6.84 2.61
CA SER A 235 35.88 7.75 2.99
C SER A 235 35.55 9.24 2.86
N LEU A 236 34.40 9.59 2.26
CA LEU A 236 34.02 10.99 2.05
C LEU A 236 33.57 11.66 3.35
N THR A 237 34.01 12.91 3.54
CA THR A 237 33.51 13.76 4.63
C THR A 237 32.06 14.18 4.37
N PRO A 238 31.27 14.54 5.41
CA PRO A 238 29.89 15.00 5.23
C PRO A 238 29.76 16.14 4.21
N PRO A 239 30.62 17.18 4.19
CA PRO A 239 30.56 18.21 3.14
C PRO A 239 30.88 17.72 1.71
N GLN A 240 31.62 16.63 1.56
CA GLN A 240 31.82 15.98 0.25
C GLN A 240 30.58 15.19 -0.17
N GLN A 241 29.97 14.46 0.76
CA GLN A 241 28.72 13.74 0.54
C GLN A 241 27.58 14.71 0.20
N ASP A 242 27.46 15.83 0.92
CA ASP A 242 26.47 16.89 0.65
C ASP A 242 26.62 17.46 -0.76
N ARG A 243 27.85 17.67 -1.23
CA ARG A 243 28.09 18.12 -2.62
C ARG A 243 27.59 17.10 -3.63
N LEU A 244 27.87 15.81 -3.44
CA LEU A 244 27.33 14.76 -4.30
C LEU A 244 25.79 14.72 -4.26
N TRP A 245 25.19 14.89 -3.08
CA TRP A 245 23.74 14.93 -2.93
C TRP A 245 23.09 16.12 -3.63
N GLU A 246 23.68 17.32 -3.55
CA GLU A 246 23.18 18.48 -4.31
C GLU A 246 23.33 18.28 -5.83
N GLU A 247 24.40 17.62 -6.28
CA GLU A 247 24.57 17.25 -7.68
C GLU A 247 23.47 16.27 -8.17
N THR A 248 23.03 15.32 -7.33
CA THR A 248 21.92 14.42 -7.69
C THR A 248 20.57 15.13 -7.68
N LYS A 249 20.35 16.13 -6.81
CA LYS A 249 19.12 16.95 -6.86
C LYS A 249 19.01 17.78 -8.13
N GLY A 250 20.13 18.26 -8.67
CA GLY A 250 20.17 19.00 -9.95
C GLY A 250 19.80 18.15 -11.17
N ARG A 251 19.77 16.82 -11.01
CA ARG A 251 19.38 15.83 -12.02
C ARG A 251 18.01 15.27 -11.63
N ASP A 252 16.94 15.99 -11.95
CA ASP A 252 15.58 15.62 -11.61
C ASP A 252 15.23 14.18 -12.08
N PRO A 253 14.79 13.25 -11.20
CA PRO A 253 14.38 11.90 -11.59
C PRO A 253 13.28 11.88 -12.65
N ALA A 254 12.44 12.93 -12.72
CA ALA A 254 11.38 13.04 -13.72
C ALA A 254 11.90 13.18 -15.18
N ARG A 255 13.20 13.43 -15.39
CA ARG A 255 13.82 13.49 -16.73
C ARG A 255 14.52 12.19 -17.16
N LEU A 256 14.70 11.23 -16.25
CA LEU A 256 15.38 9.96 -16.55
C LEU A 256 14.41 8.88 -17.07
N ALA A 257 13.10 9.04 -16.87
CA ALA A 257 12.06 8.13 -17.34
C ALA A 257 11.56 8.41 -18.78
N THR A 258 12.09 9.44 -19.47
CA THR A 258 11.77 9.72 -20.87
C THR A 258 13.03 9.78 -21.71
N SER A 259 13.65 8.63 -21.95
CA SER A 259 14.45 8.46 -23.16
C SER A 259 14.60 6.97 -23.52
N PRO A 260 13.70 6.45 -24.36
CA PRO A 260 14.08 5.45 -25.34
C PRO A 260 14.12 6.13 -26.72
N ASP A 261 15.28 5.99 -27.36
CA ASP A 261 15.54 6.25 -28.77
C ASP A 261 15.53 7.71 -29.26
N GLY A 262 16.74 8.14 -29.63
CA GLY A 262 16.91 9.12 -30.68
C GLY A 262 16.26 8.62 -31.97
N ARG A 263 15.11 9.20 -32.31
CA ARG A 263 14.68 9.36 -33.69
C ARG A 263 14.22 10.78 -33.91
N ASP A 264 14.84 11.37 -34.91
CA ASP A 264 14.64 12.72 -35.36
C ASP A 264 13.16 13.07 -35.54
N ALA A 265 12.84 14.29 -35.12
CA ALA A 265 11.71 15.02 -35.61
C ALA A 265 11.72 15.06 -37.14
N LEU A 266 10.59 14.74 -37.76
CA LEU A 266 10.26 15.28 -39.08
C LEU A 266 8.89 15.97 -39.02
N PRO A 267 8.76 17.15 -39.64
CA PRO A 267 7.57 17.97 -39.53
C PRO A 267 6.50 17.57 -40.56
N HIS A 268 5.25 17.45 -40.11
CA HIS A 268 4.08 18.22 -40.57
C HIS A 268 2.81 17.69 -39.93
#